data_AF-A0A0B8PEG6-F1
#
_entry.id   AF-A0A0B8PEG6-F1
#
_cell.length_a   1.000
_cell.length_b   1.000
_cell.length_c   1.000
_cell.angle_alpha   90.00
_cell.angle_beta   90.00
_cell.angle_gamma   90.00
#
_symmetry.space_group_name_H-M   'P 1'
#
loop_
_entity.id
_entity.type
_entity.pdbx_description
1 polymer ?
#
loop_
_entity_poly.entity_id
_entity_poly.type
_entity_poly.pdbx_seq_one_letter_code
_entity_poly.pdbx_strand_id
1 'polypeptide(L)'
;MYQGDLAKRIVETVNERLGDNPHKLSVEDFASYQVVERKAVQSDYHNHKVVSFGYPASGGVLVSQALTMLEGYDLSQYPITNAEPWRLMLSR
;
A
#
# COMPACT_ATOMS: atom_id res chain seq x y z
N MET A 1 -11.49 21.13 0.92
CA MET A 1 -10.35 20.64 0.11
C MET A 1 -10.77 20.31 -1.31
N TYR A 2 -11.76 19.44 -1.51
CA TYR A 2 -12.19 18.96 -2.83
C TYR A 2 -13.09 19.89 -3.66
N GLN A 3 -13.48 21.06 -3.12
CA GLN A 3 -14.34 22.04 -3.78
C GLN A 3 -13.89 23.47 -3.45
N GLY A 4 -14.44 24.46 -4.17
CA GLY A 4 -14.19 25.88 -3.95
C GLY A 4 -12.81 26.35 -4.43
N ASP A 5 -12.38 27.52 -3.97
CA ASP A 5 -11.17 28.19 -4.49
C ASP A 5 -9.88 27.40 -4.22
N LEU A 6 -9.82 26.65 -3.11
CA LEU A 6 -8.68 25.78 -2.83
C LEU A 6 -8.57 24.64 -3.87
N ALA A 7 -9.69 24.04 -4.28
CA ALA A 7 -9.69 23.00 -5.30
C ALA A 7 -9.20 23.54 -6.65
N LYS A 8 -9.69 24.72 -7.07
CA LYS A 8 -9.25 25.39 -8.30
C LYS A 8 -7.75 25.63 -8.30
N ARG A 9 -7.21 26.18 -7.21
CA ARG A 9 -5.77 26.44 -7.06
C ARG A 9 -4.92 25.16 -7.12
N ILE A 10 -5.39 24.06 -6.54
CA ILE A 10 -4.70 22.77 -6.62
C ILE A 10 -4.70 22.26 -8.06
N VAL A 11 -5.85 22.31 -8.75
CA VAL A 11 -5.99 21.88 -10.15
C VAL A 11 -5.08 22.70 -11.07
N GLU A 12 -5.07 24.02 -10.93
CA GLU A 12 -4.18 24.93 -11.67
C GLU A 12 -2.70 24.55 -11.44
N THR A 13 -2.29 24.43 -10.17
CA THR A 13 -0.90 24.09 -9.81
C THR A 13 -0.46 22.74 -10.38
N VAL A 14 -1.33 21.72 -10.34
CA VAL A 14 -1.04 20.40 -10.90
C VAL A 14 -0.92 20.48 -12.43
N ASN A 15 -1.87 21.14 -13.08
CA ASN A 15 -1.93 21.22 -14.53
C ASN A 15 -0.80 22.05 -15.14
N GLU A 16 -0.34 23.11 -14.45
CA GLU A 16 0.87 23.86 -14.81
C GLU A 16 2.10 22.95 -14.83
N ARG A 17 2.28 22.11 -13.80
CA ARG A 17 3.41 21.15 -13.74
C ARG A 17 3.33 20.07 -14.81
N LEU A 18 2.12 19.68 -15.19
CA LEU A 18 1.89 18.65 -16.22
C LEU A 18 2.18 19.14 -17.64
N GLY A 19 2.33 20.45 -17.88
CA GLY A 19 2.72 20.99 -19.21
C GLY A 19 1.75 20.59 -20.33
N ASP A 20 2.24 19.87 -21.35
CA ASP A 20 1.40 19.43 -22.48
C ASP A 20 0.82 18.02 -22.30
N ASN A 21 0.86 17.46 -21.08
CA ASN A 21 0.27 16.15 -20.83
C ASN A 21 -1.25 16.17 -21.18
N PRO A 22 -1.73 15.27 -22.04
CA PRO A 22 -3.14 15.21 -22.45
C PRO A 22 -4.08 14.82 -21.31
N HIS A 23 -3.57 14.24 -20.23
CA HIS A 23 -4.33 13.84 -19.05
C HIS A 23 -4.25 14.90 -17.95
N LYS A 24 -5.12 15.90 -18.05
CA LYS A 24 -5.25 16.98 -17.06
C LYS A 24 -6.17 16.58 -15.93
N LEU A 25 -5.91 17.13 -14.75
CA LEU A 25 -6.84 17.06 -13.62
C LEU A 25 -7.93 18.12 -13.82
N SER A 26 -9.20 17.75 -13.68
CA SER A 26 -10.32 18.70 -13.69
C SER A 26 -10.82 19.02 -12.28
N VAL A 27 -11.60 20.10 -12.15
CA VAL A 27 -12.26 20.42 -10.87
C VAL A 27 -13.33 19.36 -10.57
N GLU A 28 -13.93 18.79 -11.61
CA GLU A 28 -14.92 17.72 -11.56
C GLU A 28 -14.31 16.42 -11.04
N ASP A 29 -13.10 16.05 -11.47
CA ASP A 29 -12.35 14.89 -10.93
C ASP A 29 -12.12 15.05 -9.43
N PHE A 30 -11.75 16.27 -9.02
CA PHE A 30 -11.47 16.56 -7.63
C PHE A 30 -12.74 16.57 -6.78
N ALA A 31 -13.83 17.13 -7.29
CA ALA A 31 -15.13 17.21 -6.60
C ALA A 31 -15.86 15.86 -6.53
N SER A 32 -15.63 14.97 -7.50
CA SER A 32 -16.19 13.62 -7.54
C SER A 32 -15.42 12.61 -6.69
N TYR A 33 -14.29 13.00 -6.10
CA TYR A 33 -13.52 12.13 -5.21
C TYR A 33 -14.38 11.65 -4.03
N GLN A 34 -14.43 10.34 -3.84
CA GLN A 34 -15.10 9.70 -2.72
C GLN A 34 -14.17 8.74 -1.99
N VAL A 35 -14.20 8.81 -0.66
CA VAL A 35 -13.54 7.83 0.18
C VAL A 35 -14.36 6.54 0.13
N VAL A 36 -13.68 5.43 -0.14
CA VAL A 36 -14.28 4.10 -0.14
C VAL A 36 -13.71 3.32 1.04
N GLU A 37 -14.58 2.99 1.99
CA GLU A 37 -14.24 2.09 3.08
C GLU A 37 -14.13 0.66 2.56
N ARG A 38 -13.09 -0.06 2.97
CA ARG A 38 -12.78 -1.40 2.47
C ARG A 38 -12.39 -2.31 3.60
N LYS A 39 -12.72 -3.60 3.44
CA LYS A 39 -12.32 -4.63 4.39
C LYS A 39 -10.79 -4.73 4.42
N ALA A 40 -10.25 -4.77 5.63
CA ALA A 40 -8.85 -5.10 5.85
C ALA A 40 -8.56 -6.53 5.40
N VAL A 41 -7.33 -6.76 4.95
CA VAL A 41 -6.78 -8.11 4.83
C VAL A 41 -6.42 -8.57 6.24
N GLN A 42 -6.86 -9.76 6.60
CA GLN A 42 -6.51 -10.41 7.86
C GLN A 42 -5.90 -11.76 7.54
N SER A 43 -4.76 -12.04 8.15
CA SER A 43 -4.11 -13.34 8.10
C SER A 43 -3.61 -13.70 9.49
N ASP A 44 -3.32 -14.98 9.69
CA ASP A 44 -2.65 -15.45 10.88
C ASP A 44 -1.17 -15.70 10.56
N TYR A 45 -0.31 -15.54 11.56
CA TYR A 45 1.10 -15.91 11.51
C TYR A 45 1.52 -16.41 12.89
N HIS A 46 1.71 -17.73 13.02
CA HIS A 46 1.81 -18.41 14.30
C HIS A 46 0.64 -18.03 15.23
N ASN A 47 0.91 -17.53 16.43
CA ASN A 47 -0.11 -17.17 17.42
C ASN A 47 -0.61 -15.71 17.29
N HIS A 48 -0.33 -15.04 16.16
CA HIS A 48 -0.66 -13.63 15.95
C HIS A 48 -1.60 -13.43 14.76
N LYS A 49 -2.54 -12.51 14.93
CA LYS A 49 -3.33 -11.97 13.83
C LYS A 49 -2.65 -10.76 13.22
N VAL A 50 -2.40 -10.81 11.91
CA VAL A 50 -1.85 -9.71 11.12
C VAL A 50 -3.00 -9.03 10.39
N VAL A 51 -3.18 -7.74 10.62
CA VAL A 51 -4.23 -6.92 9.98
C VAL A 51 -3.58 -5.82 9.17
N SER A 52 -3.92 -5.74 7.88
CA SER A 52 -3.33 -4.76 6.95
C SER A 52 -4.35 -4.22 5.94
N PHE A 53 -3.93 -3.25 5.16
CA PHE A 53 -4.76 -2.63 4.12
C PHE A 53 -5.22 -3.67 3.09
N GLY A 54 -6.51 -3.66 2.78
CA GLY A 54 -7.06 -4.44 1.68
C GLY A 54 -6.85 -3.78 0.31
N TYR A 55 -7.34 -4.46 -0.73
CA TYR A 55 -7.41 -3.92 -2.10
C TYR A 55 -7.97 -2.49 -2.08
N PRO A 56 -7.47 -1.51 -2.86
CA PRO A 56 -6.53 -1.61 -3.99
C PRO A 56 -5.05 -1.68 -3.60
N ALA A 57 -4.70 -1.57 -2.32
CA ALA A 57 -3.32 -1.73 -1.90
C ALA A 57 -2.92 -3.21 -1.98
N SER A 58 -1.78 -3.51 -2.62
CA SER A 58 -1.24 -4.87 -2.71
C SER A 58 -0.44 -5.29 -1.47
N GLY A 59 0.04 -4.32 -0.68
CA GLY A 59 0.98 -4.56 0.42
C GLY A 59 0.48 -5.56 1.47
N GLY A 60 -0.78 -5.46 1.91
CA GLY A 60 -1.33 -6.37 2.91
C GLY A 60 -1.38 -7.82 2.44
N VAL A 61 -1.73 -8.06 1.18
CA VAL A 61 -1.76 -9.40 0.59
C VAL A 61 -0.34 -9.96 0.43
N LEU A 62 0.59 -9.15 -0.09
CA LEU A 62 1.98 -9.57 -0.29
C LEU A 62 2.69 -9.94 1.02
N VAL A 63 2.49 -9.14 2.06
CA VAL A 63 3.02 -9.45 3.40
C VAL A 63 2.41 -10.73 3.96
N SER A 64 1.09 -10.90 3.80
CA SER A 64 0.42 -12.14 4.26
C SER A 64 1.00 -13.37 3.57
N GLN A 65 1.19 -13.32 2.24
CA GLN A 65 1.77 -14.42 1.47
C GLN A 65 3.21 -14.73 1.89
N ALA A 66 4.05 -13.70 2.06
CA ALA A 66 5.42 -13.87 2.51
C ALA A 66 5.48 -14.53 3.91
N LEU A 67 4.63 -14.08 4.84
CA LEU A 67 4.55 -14.67 6.18
C LEU A 67 4.07 -16.13 6.15
N THR A 68 3.11 -16.46 5.29
CA THR A 68 2.68 -17.86 5.07
C THR A 68 3.82 -18.74 4.57
N MET A 69 4.65 -18.25 3.65
CA MET A 69 5.83 -18.99 3.18
C MET A 69 6.87 -19.19 4.29
N LEU A 70 6.97 -18.22 5.21
CA LEU A 70 7.92 -18.23 6.32
C LEU A 70 7.43 -19.01 7.55
N GLU A 71 6.13 -19.32 7.65
CA GLU A 71 5.51 -19.93 8.82
C GLU A 71 6.10 -21.30 9.21
N GLY A 72 6.69 -22.02 8.24
CA GLY A 72 7.38 -23.28 8.49
C GLY A 72 8.79 -23.15 9.09
N TYR A 73 9.33 -21.94 9.21
CA TYR A 73 10.69 -21.70 9.68
C TYR A 73 10.71 -21.07 11.06
N ASP A 74 11.46 -21.67 12.00
CA ASP A 74 11.79 -21.00 13.25
C ASP A 74 12.89 -19.96 12.98
N LEU A 75 12.49 -18.75 12.61
CA LEU A 75 13.42 -17.65 12.39
C LEU A 75 14.08 -17.16 13.69
N SER A 76 13.47 -17.43 14.85
CA SER A 76 13.94 -16.94 16.15
C SER A 76 15.24 -17.61 16.60
N GLN A 77 15.53 -18.80 16.07
CA GLN A 77 16.79 -19.51 16.34
C GLN A 77 18.02 -18.82 15.74
N TYR A 78 17.84 -17.92 14.76
CA TYR A 78 18.94 -17.26 14.07
C TYR A 78 19.22 -15.87 14.69
N PRO A 79 20.47 -15.53 15.02
CA PRO A 79 20.86 -14.15 15.28
C PRO A 79 20.53 -13.25 14.08
N ILE A 80 20.12 -12.00 14.32
CA ILE A 80 19.78 -11.05 13.24
C ILE A 80 20.96 -10.75 12.29
N THR A 81 22.19 -10.97 12.76
CA THR A 81 23.43 -10.84 11.98
C THR A 81 23.72 -12.03 11.07
N ASN A 82 22.97 -13.13 11.20
CA ASN A 82 23.13 -14.33 10.38
C ASN A 82 22.48 -14.14 9.00
N ALA A 83 23.10 -14.67 7.95
CA ALA A 83 22.63 -14.58 6.57
C ALA A 83 21.41 -15.49 6.28
N GLU A 84 21.25 -16.60 7.00
CA GLU A 84 20.17 -17.57 6.76
C GLU A 84 18.75 -16.99 6.80
N PRO A 85 18.32 -16.22 7.82
CA PRO A 85 16.98 -15.64 7.83
C PRO A 85 16.73 -14.70 6.64
N TRP A 86 17.75 -13.95 6.19
CA TRP A 86 17.66 -13.11 5.00
C TRP A 86 17.55 -13.92 3.71
N ARG A 87 18.31 -15.02 3.61
CA ARG A 87 18.21 -15.95 2.48
C ARG A 87 16.79 -16.50 2.35
N LEU A 88 16.18 -16.92 3.47
CA LEU A 88 14.81 -17.45 3.49
C LEU A 88 13.77 -16.41 3.06
N MET A 89 13.92 -15.15 3.46
CA MET A 89 13.03 -14.05 3.06
C MET A 89 13.15 -13.67 1.58
N LEU A 90 14.34 -13.84 0.99
CA LEU A 90 14.64 -13.43 -0.38
C LEU A 90 14.58 -14.59 -1.39
N SER A 91 14.57 -15.84 -0.93
CA SER A 91 14.51 -17.02 -1.79
C SER A 91 13.11 -17.21 -2.37
N ARG A 92 13.06 -17.50 -3.68
CA ARG A 92 11.84 -17.76 -4.43
C ARG A 92 11.39 -19.21 -4.31
#